data_AF-A0A285R1Y1-F1
#
_entry.id   AF-A0A285R1Y1-F1
#
_cell.length_a   1.000
_cell.length_b   1.000
_cell.length_c   1.000
_cell.angle_alpha   90.00
_cell.angle_beta   90.00
_cell.angle_gamma   90.00
#
_symmetry.space_group_name_H-M   'P 1'
#
loop_
_entity.id
_entity.type
_entity.pdbx_description
1 polymer ?
#
loop_
_entity_poly.entity_id
_entity_poly.type
_entity_poly.pdbx_seq_one_letter_code
_entity_poly.pdbx_strand_id
1 'polypeptide(L)'
;MTAPARSLRLVGQAKYRDEAEALLNGPGDAALVVRGRARSVIMTCPDGCGETLVVNLDPRANKAWRLDMRGEGVTLYPSVWRDGGCESHFVVWRGVLIWCDRFTSGNVEPRYNPDIEKRVLAGLDATIPLTAEAIADAIDEIVWDVNRAANRLVGKGLARSWKQDGTWYFVRADEEDEG
;
A
#
# COMPACT_ATOMS: atom_id res chain seq x y z
N MET A 1 23.82 13.98 2.32
CA MET A 1 22.43 13.48 2.33
C MET A 1 22.40 12.20 1.51
N THR A 2 22.06 11.07 2.12
CA THR A 2 21.97 9.78 1.42
C THR A 2 20.69 9.77 0.59
N ALA A 3 20.72 9.15 -0.59
CA ALA A 3 19.51 9.01 -1.40
C ALA A 3 18.45 8.18 -0.65
N PRO A 4 17.14 8.50 -0.79
CA PRO A 4 16.08 7.73 -0.15
C PRO A 4 16.02 6.32 -0.75
N ALA A 5 15.72 5.34 0.09
CA ALA A 5 15.45 3.99 -0.37
C ALA A 5 14.20 3.95 -1.25
N ARG A 6 14.25 3.09 -2.27
CA ARG A 6 13.17 2.88 -3.26
C ARG A 6 12.55 1.49 -3.18
N SER A 7 13.08 0.66 -2.30
CA SER A 7 12.62 -0.71 -2.06
C SER A 7 12.60 -0.99 -0.57
N LEU A 8 11.65 -1.82 -0.15
CA LEU A 8 11.56 -2.38 1.18
C LEU A 8 12.03 -3.84 1.15
N ARG A 9 13.05 -4.18 1.93
CA ARG A 9 13.55 -5.54 2.10
C ARG A 9 13.12 -6.08 3.45
N LEU A 10 12.30 -7.13 3.47
CA LEU A 10 12.01 -7.85 4.70
C LEU A 10 13.21 -8.72 5.06
N VAL A 11 13.92 -8.38 6.13
CA VAL A 11 15.17 -9.04 6.56
C VAL A 11 14.95 -10.13 7.60
N GLY A 12 13.76 -10.21 8.21
CA GLY A 12 13.42 -11.28 9.13
C GLY A 12 12.19 -10.99 9.98
N GLN A 13 12.03 -11.79 11.03
CA GLN A 13 10.98 -11.65 12.02
C GLN A 13 11.52 -11.96 13.41
N ALA A 14 10.97 -11.31 14.43
CA ALA A 14 11.33 -11.53 15.82
C ALA A 14 10.10 -11.45 16.74
N LYS A 15 10.26 -11.86 18.01
CA LYS A 15 9.15 -11.87 18.97
C LYS A 15 8.97 -10.49 19.61
N TYR A 16 10.06 -9.79 19.85
CA TYR A 16 10.08 -8.48 20.47
C TYR A 16 10.65 -7.41 19.53
N ARG A 17 10.41 -6.15 19.90
CA ARG A 17 10.72 -5.00 19.04
C ARG A 17 12.22 -4.78 18.92
N ASP A 18 12.93 -4.81 20.04
CA ASP A 18 14.39 -4.72 20.12
C ASP A 18 15.09 -5.80 19.30
N GLU A 19 14.61 -7.04 19.35
CA GLU A 19 15.10 -8.14 18.51
C GLU A 19 14.88 -7.86 17.02
N ALA A 20 13.70 -7.33 16.64
CA ALA A 20 13.41 -6.97 15.26
C ALA A 20 14.26 -5.79 14.78
N GLU A 21 14.48 -4.80 15.64
CA GLU A 21 15.35 -3.64 15.36
C GLU A 21 16.80 -4.07 15.12
N ALA A 22 17.30 -5.06 15.87
CA ALA A 22 18.66 -5.58 15.72
C ALA A 22 18.91 -6.28 14.36
N LEU A 23 17.85 -6.64 13.62
CA LEU A 23 17.98 -7.23 12.27
C LEU A 23 18.21 -6.18 11.18
N LEU A 24 17.94 -4.91 11.45
CA LEU A 24 17.92 -3.85 10.45
C LEU A 24 19.33 -3.27 10.25
N ASN A 25 19.79 -3.21 8.99
CA ASN A 25 21.15 -2.76 8.67
C ASN A 25 21.18 -1.40 7.96
N GLY A 26 20.07 -0.96 7.34
CA GLY A 26 20.03 0.31 6.65
C GLY A 26 18.64 0.71 6.13
N PRO A 27 18.53 1.90 5.51
CA PRO A 27 17.26 2.44 5.02
C PRO A 27 16.55 1.47 4.06
N GLY A 28 15.26 1.22 4.31
CA GLY A 28 14.47 0.26 3.54
C GLY A 28 14.52 -1.17 4.07
N ASP A 29 15.32 -1.47 5.10
CA ASP A 29 15.20 -2.75 5.80
C ASP A 29 13.98 -2.74 6.70
N ALA A 30 13.26 -3.86 6.72
CA ALA A 30 12.11 -4.08 7.58
C ALA A 30 12.16 -5.47 8.25
N ALA A 31 11.61 -5.57 9.45
CA ALA A 31 11.43 -6.81 10.18
C ALA A 31 10.01 -6.88 10.77
N LEU A 32 9.46 -8.09 10.85
CA LEU A 32 8.15 -8.32 11.47
C LEU A 32 8.28 -8.64 12.95
N VAL A 33 7.42 -8.02 13.77
CA VAL A 33 7.22 -8.45 15.15
C VAL A 33 6.02 -9.39 15.19
N VAL A 34 6.26 -10.65 15.54
CA VAL A 34 5.26 -11.72 15.53
C VAL A 34 5.08 -12.32 16.93
N ARG A 35 3.84 -12.28 17.42
CA ARG A 35 3.44 -12.86 18.72
C ARG A 35 2.11 -13.58 18.57
N GLY A 36 2.18 -14.82 18.10
CA GLY A 36 1.04 -15.64 17.63
C GLY A 36 0.43 -15.16 16.31
N ARG A 37 0.50 -13.85 16.05
CA ARG A 37 0.14 -13.16 14.81
C ARG A 37 1.09 -11.98 14.59
N ALA A 38 1.13 -11.45 13.37
CA ALA A 38 1.85 -10.21 13.08
C ALA A 38 1.27 -9.07 13.93
N ARG A 39 2.15 -8.31 14.60
CA ARG A 39 1.78 -7.18 15.48
C ARG A 39 2.21 -5.85 14.91
N SER A 40 3.41 -5.80 14.33
CA SER A 40 3.94 -4.60 13.71
C SER A 40 5.01 -4.93 12.68
N VAL A 41 5.24 -4.00 11.77
CA VAL A 41 6.45 -3.96 10.94
C VAL A 41 7.35 -2.88 11.51
N ILE A 42 8.60 -3.23 11.76
CA ILE A 42 9.64 -2.30 12.19
C ILE A 42 10.53 -2.06 10.99
N MET A 43 10.87 -0.81 10.66
CA MET A 43 11.74 -0.51 9.52
C MET A 43 12.65 0.67 9.79
N THR A 44 13.88 0.60 9.27
CA THR A 44 14.76 1.77 9.26
C THR A 44 14.19 2.77 8.28
N CYS A 45 14.01 4.02 8.72
CA CYS A 45 13.31 5.04 7.97
C CYS A 45 13.92 5.15 6.55
N PRO A 46 13.10 4.93 5.51
CA PRO A 46 13.61 4.88 4.14
C PRO A 46 14.20 6.20 3.63
N ASP A 47 13.96 7.32 4.31
CA ASP A 47 14.53 8.60 3.93
C ASP A 47 16.02 8.75 4.29
N GLY A 48 16.56 7.85 5.11
CA GLY A 48 17.94 7.88 5.57
C GLY A 48 18.20 8.74 6.81
N CYS A 49 17.18 9.19 7.56
CA CYS A 49 17.37 9.96 8.79
C CYS A 49 18.00 9.15 9.94
N GLY A 50 18.03 7.81 9.82
CA GLY A 50 18.61 6.90 10.82
C GLY A 50 17.65 6.48 11.92
N GLU A 51 16.43 7.01 11.95
CA GLU A 51 15.40 6.57 12.90
C GLU A 51 14.66 5.32 12.44
N THR A 52 13.98 4.66 13.37
CA THR A 52 13.16 3.48 13.10
C THR A 52 11.68 3.83 13.14
N LEU A 53 10.92 3.35 12.15
CA LEU A 53 9.46 3.45 12.09
C LEU A 53 8.81 2.17 12.60
N VAL A 54 7.71 2.32 13.33
CA VAL A 54 6.88 1.21 13.79
C VAL A 54 5.50 1.33 13.16
N VAL A 55 5.18 0.42 12.24
CA VAL A 55 3.87 0.35 11.61
C VAL A 55 3.02 -0.70 12.33
N ASN A 56 1.94 -0.26 12.97
CA ASN A 56 1.03 -1.15 13.68
C ASN A 56 0.24 -2.03 12.68
N LEU A 57 0.17 -3.33 12.95
CA LEU A 57 -0.66 -4.29 12.19
C LEU A 57 -1.81 -4.84 13.04
N ASP A 58 -1.87 -4.49 14.33
CA ASP A 58 -2.89 -5.00 15.23
C ASP A 58 -4.07 -4.01 15.34
N PRO A 59 -5.24 -4.31 14.74
CA PRO A 59 -6.39 -3.42 14.78
C PRO A 59 -6.98 -3.25 16.19
N ARG A 60 -6.57 -4.09 17.16
CA ARG A 60 -7.03 -3.98 18.55
C ARG A 60 -6.31 -2.88 19.34
N ALA A 61 -5.17 -2.40 18.85
CA ALA A 61 -4.33 -1.45 19.57
C ALA A 61 -4.61 0.00 19.15
N ASN A 62 -4.64 0.26 17.84
CA ASN A 62 -4.91 1.57 17.24
C ASN A 62 -5.16 1.37 15.72
N LYS A 63 -5.16 2.46 14.94
CA LYS A 63 -5.05 2.44 13.47
C LYS A 63 -4.00 1.40 13.05
N ALA A 64 -4.42 0.46 12.22
CA ALA A 64 -3.62 -0.67 11.79
C ALA A 64 -3.54 -0.71 10.28
N TRP A 65 -2.38 -1.12 9.79
CA TRP A 65 -2.14 -1.37 8.38
C TRP A 65 -2.46 -2.83 8.07
N ARG A 66 -3.02 -3.06 6.88
CA ARG A 66 -3.11 -4.38 6.28
C ARG A 66 -1.74 -4.74 5.73
N LEU A 67 -1.20 -5.87 6.19
CA LEU A 67 -0.01 -6.49 5.64
C LEU A 67 -0.43 -7.54 4.61
N ASP A 68 0.09 -7.41 3.40
CA ASP A 68 -0.03 -8.42 2.36
C ASP A 68 1.37 -8.88 1.93
N MET A 69 1.54 -10.19 1.81
CA MET A 69 2.79 -10.86 1.46
C MET A 69 2.67 -11.65 0.15
N ARG A 70 1.56 -11.51 -0.59
CA ARG A 70 1.31 -12.22 -1.84
C ARG A 70 2.16 -11.61 -2.97
N GLY A 71 2.89 -12.47 -3.68
CA GLY A 71 3.75 -12.09 -4.81
C GLY A 71 5.12 -11.56 -4.39
N GLU A 72 5.65 -10.58 -5.11
CA GLU A 72 7.06 -10.18 -5.04
C GLU A 72 7.38 -9.15 -3.94
N GLY A 73 6.93 -9.39 -2.70
CA GLY A 73 7.37 -8.63 -1.52
C GLY A 73 6.25 -8.03 -0.69
N VAL A 74 6.66 -7.29 0.34
CA VAL A 74 5.75 -6.69 1.34
C VAL A 74 4.87 -5.63 0.69
N THR A 75 3.59 -5.65 1.03
CA THR A 75 2.66 -4.57 0.76
C THR A 75 2.01 -4.12 2.06
N LEU A 76 1.95 -2.81 2.29
CA LEU A 76 1.22 -2.20 3.41
C LEU A 76 0.13 -1.30 2.85
N TYR A 77 -1.06 -1.38 3.43
CA TYR A 77 -2.18 -0.50 3.11
C TYR A 77 -2.81 0.04 4.41
N PRO A 78 -3.09 1.35 4.51
CA PRO A 78 -2.88 2.42 3.52
C PRO A 78 -1.40 2.87 3.44
N SER A 79 -1.12 4.08 2.93
CA SER A 79 0.23 4.65 2.94
C SER A 79 0.78 4.78 4.37
N VAL A 80 2.10 4.72 4.50
CA VAL A 80 2.80 4.96 5.76
C VAL A 80 3.15 6.45 5.82
N TRP A 81 2.62 7.13 6.83
CA TRP A 81 2.96 8.52 7.12
C TRP A 81 3.42 8.63 8.56
N ARG A 82 4.61 9.22 8.74
CA ARG A 82 5.17 9.52 10.05
C ARG A 82 4.74 10.93 10.47
N ASP A 83 3.97 11.01 11.56
CA ASP A 83 3.64 12.28 12.21
C ASP A 83 4.81 12.70 13.10
N GLY A 84 5.54 13.75 12.68
CA GLY A 84 6.74 14.25 13.35
C GLY A 84 8.08 13.64 12.92
N GLY A 85 9.18 14.24 13.40
CA GLY A 85 10.54 13.87 13.00
C GLY A 85 10.80 14.22 11.53
N CYS A 86 11.22 13.24 10.74
CA CYS A 86 11.53 13.44 9.33
C CYS A 86 10.30 13.55 8.40
N GLU A 87 9.09 13.33 8.91
CA GLU A 87 7.82 13.45 8.18
C GLU A 87 7.77 12.61 6.89
N SER A 88 8.42 11.44 6.87
CA SER A 88 8.41 10.55 5.71
C SER A 88 6.98 10.07 5.38
N HIS A 89 6.59 10.19 4.12
CA HIS A 89 5.32 9.69 3.60
C HIS A 89 5.52 8.91 2.30
N PHE A 90 5.15 7.63 2.33
CA PHE A 90 5.34 6.70 1.24
C PHE A 90 4.33 5.54 1.27
N VAL A 91 4.12 4.91 0.13
CA VAL A 91 3.41 3.64 -0.02
C VAL A 91 4.43 2.50 -0.06
N VAL A 92 4.12 1.39 0.59
CA VAL A 92 4.84 0.12 0.45
C VAL A 92 3.99 -0.80 -0.42
N TRP A 93 4.43 -1.13 -1.62
CA TRP A 93 3.68 -1.95 -2.56
C TRP A 93 4.59 -2.94 -3.27
N ARG A 94 4.38 -4.24 -3.04
CA ARG A 94 5.17 -5.36 -3.58
C ARG A 94 6.67 -5.11 -3.45
N GLY A 95 7.11 -4.74 -2.25
CA GLY A 95 8.51 -4.45 -1.94
C GLY A 95 9.05 -3.12 -2.52
N VAL A 96 8.23 -2.33 -3.21
CA VAL A 96 8.61 -1.02 -3.76
C VAL A 96 8.12 0.10 -2.86
N LEU A 97 8.94 1.14 -2.71
CA LEU A 97 8.61 2.35 -1.98
C LEU A 97 8.27 3.48 -2.94
N ILE A 98 7.00 3.88 -2.94
CA ILE A 98 6.50 5.00 -3.74
C ILE A 98 6.31 6.20 -2.83
N TRP A 99 7.08 7.26 -3.07
CA TRP A 99 7.05 8.45 -2.23
C TRP A 99 5.93 9.41 -2.62
N CYS A 100 5.25 10.02 -1.65
CA CYS A 100 4.06 10.85 -1.91
C CYS A 100 4.36 12.36 -1.98
N ASP A 101 5.08 12.92 -1.01
CA ASP A 101 5.24 14.38 -0.87
C ASP A 101 6.63 14.89 -1.30
N ARG A 102 7.67 14.12 -0.99
CA ARG A 102 9.07 14.43 -1.33
C ARG A 102 9.71 13.21 -1.95
N PHE A 103 10.80 13.40 -2.70
CA PHE A 103 11.46 12.32 -3.44
C PHE A 103 10.58 11.63 -4.50
N THR A 104 9.53 12.29 -4.98
CA THR A 104 8.61 11.70 -5.96
C THR A 104 9.24 11.46 -7.32
N SER A 105 10.22 12.29 -7.71
CA SER A 105 11.05 12.06 -8.89
C SER A 105 11.78 10.73 -8.78
N GLY A 106 11.62 9.86 -9.78
CA GLY A 106 12.18 8.51 -9.80
C GLY A 106 11.34 7.44 -9.09
N ASN A 107 10.10 7.74 -8.69
CA ASN A 107 9.15 6.70 -8.31
C ASN A 107 8.90 5.74 -9.48
N VAL A 108 8.88 4.46 -9.18
CA VAL A 108 8.51 3.40 -10.12
C VAL A 108 7.48 2.54 -9.42
N GLU A 109 6.37 2.25 -10.10
CA GLU A 109 5.38 1.31 -9.59
C GLU A 109 5.81 -0.14 -9.83
N PRO A 110 5.33 -1.11 -9.03
CA PRO A 110 5.51 -2.53 -9.31
C PRO A 110 4.98 -2.90 -10.69
N ARG A 111 5.49 -4.02 -11.24
CA ARG A 111 5.05 -4.55 -12.54
C ARG A 111 3.53 -4.65 -12.57
N TYR A 112 2.94 -4.18 -13.67
CA TYR A 112 1.51 -4.25 -13.87
C TYR A 112 1.08 -5.59 -14.48
N ASN A 113 0.05 -6.20 -13.91
CA ASN A 113 -0.65 -7.34 -14.50
C ASN A 113 -1.98 -6.86 -15.10
N PRO A 114 -2.17 -6.87 -16.43
CA PRO A 114 -3.41 -6.41 -17.05
C PRO A 114 -4.61 -7.34 -16.79
N ASP A 115 -4.40 -8.60 -16.41
CA ASP A 115 -5.49 -9.56 -16.19
C ASP A 115 -6.39 -9.17 -15.01
N ILE A 116 -5.86 -8.35 -14.09
CA ILE A 116 -6.63 -7.82 -12.97
C ILE A 116 -7.77 -6.90 -13.40
N GLU A 117 -7.65 -6.21 -14.56
CA GLU A 117 -8.66 -5.24 -15.00
C GLU A 117 -10.02 -5.90 -15.19
N LYS A 118 -10.06 -7.12 -15.76
CA LYS A 118 -11.30 -7.87 -15.95
C LYS A 118 -11.96 -8.23 -14.62
N ARG A 119 -11.17 -8.65 -13.64
CA ARG A 119 -11.66 -9.00 -12.29
C ARG A 119 -12.18 -7.76 -11.56
N VAL A 120 -11.47 -6.63 -11.66
CA VAL A 120 -11.90 -5.36 -11.06
C VAL A 120 -13.17 -4.85 -11.72
N LEU A 121 -13.26 -4.89 -13.05
CA LEU A 121 -14.48 -4.48 -13.75
C LEU A 121 -15.70 -5.35 -13.39
N ALA A 122 -15.49 -6.66 -13.24
CA ALA A 122 -16.54 -7.58 -12.78
C ALA A 122 -16.94 -7.35 -11.32
N GLY A 123 -16.02 -6.86 -10.47
CA GLY A 123 -16.27 -6.51 -9.08
C GLY A 123 -16.85 -5.11 -8.87
N LEU A 124 -16.89 -4.25 -9.89
CA LEU A 124 -17.55 -2.96 -9.84
C LEU A 124 -19.06 -3.11 -9.99
N ASP A 125 -19.80 -2.32 -9.24
CA ASP A 125 -21.25 -2.17 -9.38
C ASP A 125 -21.57 -0.98 -10.30
N ALA A 126 -22.68 -1.05 -11.04
CA ALA A 126 -23.15 0.03 -11.92
C ALA A 126 -23.83 1.18 -11.14
N THR A 127 -24.37 0.87 -9.97
CA THR A 127 -25.24 1.77 -9.19
C THR A 127 -24.63 2.11 -7.83
N ILE A 128 -23.91 1.17 -7.22
CA ILE A 128 -23.34 1.31 -5.88
C ILE A 128 -21.88 1.76 -5.99
N PRO A 129 -21.53 2.95 -5.47
CA PRO A 129 -20.14 3.38 -5.39
C PRO A 129 -19.32 2.48 -4.44
N LEU A 130 -18.17 1.99 -4.90
CA LEU A 130 -17.29 1.14 -4.08
C LEU A 130 -15.90 1.77 -3.94
N THR A 131 -15.27 1.60 -2.78
CA THR A 131 -13.86 1.97 -2.58
C THR A 131 -12.95 0.90 -3.17
N ALA A 132 -11.70 1.26 -3.48
CA ALA A 132 -10.71 0.26 -3.91
C ALA A 132 -10.53 -0.87 -2.89
N GLU A 133 -10.67 -0.56 -1.59
CA GLU A 133 -10.61 -1.56 -0.52
C GLU A 133 -11.79 -2.53 -0.59
N ALA A 134 -13.03 -2.03 -0.74
CA ALA A 134 -14.22 -2.86 -0.86
C ALA A 134 -14.15 -3.79 -2.08
N ILE A 135 -13.70 -3.28 -3.23
CA ILE A 135 -13.53 -4.08 -4.44
C ILE A 135 -12.46 -5.15 -4.22
N ALA A 136 -11.33 -4.78 -3.62
CA ALA A 136 -10.22 -5.70 -3.34
C ALA A 136 -10.62 -6.83 -2.40
N ASP A 137 -11.43 -6.54 -1.37
CA ASP A 137 -11.96 -7.56 -0.48
C ASP A 137 -12.93 -8.50 -1.21
N ALA A 138 -13.77 -7.97 -2.10
CA ALA A 138 -14.73 -8.77 -2.86
C ALA A 138 -14.08 -9.73 -3.86
N ILE A 139 -12.96 -9.34 -4.48
CA ILE A 139 -12.28 -10.15 -5.49
C ILE A 139 -11.04 -10.90 -4.97
N ASP A 140 -10.75 -10.80 -3.67
CA ASP A 140 -9.53 -11.29 -3.00
C ASP A 140 -8.24 -10.84 -3.72
N GLU A 141 -7.94 -9.54 -3.65
CA GLU A 141 -6.79 -8.94 -4.33
C GLU A 141 -6.10 -7.85 -3.48
N ILE A 142 -4.91 -7.44 -3.89
CA ILE A 142 -4.17 -6.34 -3.24
C ILE A 142 -4.83 -5.00 -3.56
N VAL A 143 -5.15 -4.22 -2.53
CA VAL A 143 -5.86 -2.93 -2.64
C VAL A 143 -5.16 -1.95 -3.59
N TRP A 144 -3.82 -1.86 -3.57
CA TRP A 144 -3.08 -0.98 -4.49
C TRP A 144 -3.17 -1.43 -5.94
N ASP A 145 -3.16 -2.74 -6.21
CA ASP A 145 -3.33 -3.26 -7.57
C ASP A 145 -4.74 -2.97 -8.09
N VAL A 146 -5.76 -3.15 -7.23
CA VAL A 146 -7.15 -2.79 -7.54
C VAL A 146 -7.31 -1.29 -7.77
N ASN A 147 -6.73 -0.45 -6.92
CA ASN A 147 -6.78 1.01 -7.07
C ASN A 147 -6.18 1.44 -8.41
N ARG A 148 -4.99 0.93 -8.77
CA ARG A 148 -4.37 1.20 -10.06
C ARG A 148 -5.25 0.72 -11.23
N ALA A 149 -5.77 -0.50 -11.15
CA ALA A 149 -6.60 -1.06 -12.20
C ALA A 149 -7.92 -0.28 -12.39
N ALA A 150 -8.56 0.12 -11.30
CA ALA A 150 -9.77 0.92 -11.32
C ALA A 150 -9.52 2.29 -11.98
N ASN A 151 -8.44 2.99 -11.62
CA ASN A 151 -8.05 4.23 -12.30
C ASN A 151 -7.79 4.05 -13.80
N ARG A 152 -7.21 2.90 -14.20
CA ARG A 152 -7.02 2.59 -15.63
C ARG A 152 -8.35 2.32 -16.34
N LEU A 153 -9.30 1.64 -15.70
CA LEU A 153 -10.64 1.45 -16.24
C LEU A 153 -11.37 2.79 -16.40
N VAL A 154 -11.21 3.71 -15.45
CA VAL A 154 -11.71 5.09 -15.58
C VAL A 154 -11.10 5.78 -16.80
N GLY A 155 -9.78 5.68 -16.99
CA GLY A 155 -9.10 6.23 -18.17
C GLY A 155 -9.54 5.60 -19.50
N LYS A 156 -10.15 4.41 -19.46
CA LYS A 156 -10.74 3.72 -20.63
C LYS A 156 -12.23 3.99 -20.81
N GLY A 157 -12.86 4.79 -19.93
CA GLY A 157 -14.29 5.05 -19.94
C GLY A 157 -15.17 3.89 -19.43
N LEU A 158 -14.58 2.82 -18.90
CA LEU A 158 -15.31 1.66 -18.39
C LEU A 158 -15.76 1.81 -16.92
N ALA A 159 -15.31 2.87 -16.25
CA ALA A 159 -15.66 3.20 -14.88
C ALA A 159 -15.66 4.73 -14.69
N ARG A 160 -16.32 5.19 -13.63
CA ARG A 160 -16.28 6.58 -13.17
C ARG A 160 -15.72 6.61 -11.75
N SER A 161 -15.05 7.71 -11.40
CA SER A 161 -14.51 7.88 -10.05
C SER A 161 -14.66 9.31 -9.55
N TRP A 162 -14.84 9.46 -8.23
CA TRP A 162 -14.82 10.74 -7.55
C TRP A 162 -14.25 10.58 -6.15
N LYS A 163 -13.89 11.71 -5.55
CA LYS A 163 -13.35 11.78 -4.19
C LYS A 163 -14.38 12.41 -3.27
N GLN A 164 -14.68 11.74 -2.16
CA GLN A 164 -15.56 12.23 -1.11
C GLN A 164 -14.91 11.99 0.26
N ASP A 165 -14.83 13.03 1.09
CA ASP A 165 -14.24 12.98 2.43
C ASP A 165 -12.85 12.31 2.47
N GLY A 166 -12.00 12.62 1.50
CA GLY A 166 -10.66 12.05 1.40
C GLY A 166 -10.58 10.67 0.73
N THR A 167 -11.71 10.00 0.50
CA THR A 167 -11.80 8.63 -0.01
C THR A 167 -12.20 8.62 -1.49
N TRP A 168 -11.54 7.78 -2.29
CA TRP A 168 -11.88 7.56 -3.70
C TRP A 168 -12.92 6.45 -3.83
N TYR A 169 -13.96 6.74 -4.60
CA TYR A 169 -15.02 5.81 -4.98
C TYR A 169 -14.98 5.55 -6.48
N PHE A 170 -15.36 4.34 -6.85
CA PHE A 170 -15.42 3.85 -8.22
C PHE A 170 -16.80 3.22 -8.47
N VAL A 171 -17.32 3.43 -9.67
CA VAL A 171 -18.57 2.82 -10.16
C VAL A 171 -18.34 2.39 -11.61
N ARG A 172 -18.98 1.31 -12.05
CA ARG A 172 -18.92 0.88 -13.45
C ARG A 172 -19.64 1.91 -14.34
N ALA A 173 -19.11 2.13 -15.55
CA ALA A 173 -19.85 2.87 -16.57
C ALA A 173 -20.89 1.93 -17.20
N ASP A 174 -22.11 2.42 -17.40
CA ASP A 174 -23.15 1.67 -18.11
C ASP A 174 -22.96 1.82 -19.62
N GLU A 175 -23.27 0.77 -20.39
CA GLU A 175 -23.22 0.80 -21.86
C GLU A 175 -24.23 1.80 -22.47
N GLU A 176 -25.17 2.34 -21.69
CA GLU A 176 -26.22 3.27 -22.14
C GLU A 176 -25.82 4.76 -22.09
N ASP A 177 -24.62 5.12 -21.61
CA ASP A 177 -24.15 6.52 -21.54
C ASP A 177 -23.56 7.04 -22.89
N GLU A 178 -23.66 6.28 -24.00
CA GLU A 178 -23.32 6.72 -25.38
C GLU A 178 -24.54 7.22 -26.18
N GLY A 179 -25.44 7.99 -25.56
CA GLY A 179 -26.60 8.65 -26.19
C GLY A 179 -26.38 10.12 -26.54
#